data_AF-A0A848TCM3-F1
#
_entry.id   AF-A0A848TCM3-F1
#
_cell.length_a   1.000
_cell.length_b   1.000
_cell.length_c   1.000
_cell.angle_alpha   90.00
_cell.angle_beta   90.00
_cell.angle_gamma   90.00
#
_symmetry.space_group_name_H-M   'P 1'
#
loop_
_entity.id
_entity.type
_entity.pdbx_description
1 polymer ?
#
loop_
_entity_poly.entity_id
_entity_poly.type
_entity_poly.pdbx_seq_one_letter_code
_entity_poly.pdbx_strand_id
1 'polypeptide(L)'
;DITGGLPRVAELFEARRPKDHAIIAEIDGYVRFGKDYKNKRRIAIESSDDPDVKVEYMVPKGKHIPVQEGDFVQKGDYIMDGNPAPHDILSIMGVEALADYMIDEVQDVYRLQGVKINDKHIEVIVRQMLQKWEVQDSGQTTLLKGEHVDKAEFDEANEKAIAKGGRPATGEPILLGITKASLQTRSFISAASFQETTRILTEAAIRGSIDHLRGLKENVIVGRLIPAGTGGATQKVRRIAAERDLKVIREAQAEAEAAAALAAPMADEGVEPTDIDADLVETPESRD
;
A
#
# COMPACT_ATOMS: atom_id res chain seq x y z
N ASP A 1 8.60 34.16 -4.43
CA ASP A 1 8.17 33.59 -5.72
C ASP A 1 6.73 33.12 -5.53
N ILE A 2 5.71 33.99 -5.74
CA ILE A 2 4.31 33.60 -5.56
C ILE A 2 3.85 32.97 -6.88
N THR A 3 4.09 31.67 -7.02
CA THR A 3 3.43 30.87 -8.04
C THR A 3 1.93 30.88 -7.70
N GLY A 4 1.15 31.68 -8.43
CA GLY A 4 -0.31 31.74 -8.30
C GLY A 4 -1.00 30.94 -9.41
N GLY A 5 -2.28 30.60 -9.19
CA GLY A 5 -3.12 29.94 -10.19
C GLY A 5 -2.75 28.48 -10.46
N LEU A 6 -3.13 27.97 -11.63
CA LEU A 6 -2.97 26.55 -12.02
C LEU A 6 -1.55 25.97 -11.85
N PRO A 7 -0.44 26.70 -12.13
CA PRO A 7 0.90 26.19 -11.89
C PRO A 7 1.14 25.78 -10.44
N ARG A 8 0.57 26.51 -9.46
CA ARG A 8 0.67 26.18 -8.04
C ARG A 8 -0.01 24.85 -7.72
N VAL A 9 -1.20 24.65 -8.25
CA VAL A 9 -1.95 23.39 -8.10
C VAL A 9 -1.16 22.22 -8.67
N ALA A 10 -0.53 22.40 -9.83
CA ALA A 10 0.34 21.39 -10.41
C ALA A 10 1.58 21.10 -9.55
N GLU A 11 2.20 22.12 -8.95
CA GLU A 11 3.32 21.93 -8.02
C GLU A 11 2.93 21.13 -6.78
N LEU A 12 1.77 21.43 -6.20
CA LEU A 12 1.21 20.73 -5.04
C LEU A 12 0.94 19.25 -5.37
N PHE A 13 0.23 18.97 -6.48
CA PHE A 13 -0.06 17.59 -6.88
C PHE A 13 1.15 16.82 -7.41
N GLU A 14 2.19 17.49 -7.88
CA GLU A 14 3.48 16.84 -8.18
C GLU A 14 4.38 16.69 -6.96
N ALA A 15 3.90 17.07 -5.76
CA ALA A 15 4.65 17.02 -4.50
C ALA A 15 6.04 17.65 -4.63
N ARG A 16 6.16 18.74 -5.39
CA ARG A 16 7.44 19.41 -5.63
C ARG A 16 7.85 20.19 -4.39
N ARG A 17 9.15 20.14 -4.05
CA ARG A 17 9.72 20.98 -3.00
C ARG A 17 9.77 22.45 -3.47
N PRO A 18 9.15 23.40 -2.75
CA PRO A 18 9.27 24.82 -3.06
C PRO A 18 10.73 25.30 -2.98
N LYS A 19 11.10 26.29 -3.79
CA LYS A 19 12.44 26.90 -3.74
C LYS A 19 12.70 27.57 -2.38
N ASP A 20 11.74 28.36 -1.93
CA ASP A 20 11.71 29.02 -0.63
C ASP A 20 10.81 28.22 0.33
N HIS A 21 11.20 26.98 0.64
CA HIS A 21 10.43 26.13 1.55
C HIS A 21 10.60 26.58 3.00
N ALA A 22 9.52 26.57 3.77
CA ALA A 22 9.61 26.75 5.22
C ALA A 22 10.37 25.58 5.87
N ILE A 23 10.99 25.86 7.01
CA ILE A 23 11.55 24.84 7.90
C ILE A 23 10.60 24.76 9.09
N ILE A 24 10.08 23.57 9.36
CA ILE A 24 9.19 23.28 10.49
C ILE A 24 9.92 22.45 11.54
N ALA A 25 9.51 22.58 12.80
CA ALA A 25 10.10 21.88 13.94
C ALA A 25 9.77 20.37 13.91
N GLU A 26 10.78 19.52 13.96
CA GLU A 26 10.65 18.05 14.02
C GLU A 26 10.24 17.54 15.41
N ILE A 27 10.58 18.29 16.47
CA ILE A 27 10.37 17.94 17.87
C ILE A 27 9.86 19.14 18.66
N ASP A 28 9.13 18.86 19.74
CA ASP A 28 8.77 19.85 20.75
C ASP A 28 10.00 20.22 21.59
N GLY A 29 10.19 21.50 21.89
CA GLY A 29 11.36 21.90 22.66
C GLY A 29 11.66 23.40 22.69
N TYR A 30 12.84 23.73 23.21
CA TYR A 30 13.32 25.11 23.35
C TYR A 30 14.33 25.48 22.28
N VAL A 31 14.19 26.67 21.71
CA VAL A 31 15.06 27.17 20.65
C VAL A 31 16.39 27.68 21.20
N ARG A 32 17.50 27.20 20.65
CA ARG A 32 18.87 27.65 20.92
C ARG A 32 19.56 28.10 19.65
N PHE A 33 20.22 29.26 19.68
CA PHE A 33 21.01 29.72 18.55
C PHE A 33 22.44 29.21 18.67
N GLY A 34 22.88 28.45 17.67
CA GLY A 34 24.25 27.97 17.57
C GLY A 34 25.18 28.99 16.92
N LYS A 35 26.47 28.67 16.88
CA LYS A 35 27.45 29.46 16.13
C LYS A 35 27.12 29.42 14.64
N ASP A 36 27.05 30.61 14.03
CA ASP A 36 26.85 30.74 12.59
C ASP A 36 27.91 29.95 11.80
N TYR A 37 27.48 29.33 10.71
CA TYR A 37 28.35 28.57 9.81
C TYR A 37 28.27 29.14 8.40
N LYS A 38 29.37 29.79 7.96
CA LYS A 38 29.42 30.51 6.67
C LYS A 38 28.25 31.51 6.56
N ASN A 39 27.43 31.36 5.51
CA ASN A 39 26.24 32.18 5.26
C ASN A 39 24.94 31.58 5.84
N LYS A 40 25.04 30.64 6.78
CA LYS A 40 23.89 30.02 7.44
C LYS A 40 23.93 30.26 8.95
N ARG A 41 22.78 30.53 9.54
CA ARG A 41 22.55 30.57 10.98
C ARG A 41 22.13 29.18 11.44
N ARG A 42 22.72 28.70 12.54
CA ARG A 42 22.39 27.40 13.13
C ARG A 42 21.35 27.61 14.22
N ILE A 43 20.25 26.89 14.13
CA ILE A 43 19.18 26.88 15.13
C ILE A 43 19.07 25.45 15.62
N ALA A 44 19.15 25.22 16.92
CA ALA A 44 18.92 23.92 17.52
C ALA A 44 17.62 23.97 18.33
N ILE A 45 16.82 22.91 18.26
CA ILE A 45 15.71 22.70 19.18
C ILE A 45 16.17 21.62 20.16
N GLU A 46 16.23 21.97 21.44
CA GLU A 46 16.50 21.04 22.55
C GLU A 46 15.17 20.49 23.04
N SER A 47 14.99 19.17 23.05
CA SER A 47 13.71 18.56 23.44
C SER A 47 13.33 18.93 24.88
N SER A 48 12.03 19.18 25.11
CA SER A 48 11.51 19.40 26.48
C SER A 48 11.53 18.14 27.34
N ASP A 49 11.45 16.97 26.72
CA ASP A 49 11.35 15.69 27.42
C ASP A 49 12.73 15.09 27.70
N ASP A 50 13.65 15.20 26.74
CA ASP A 50 15.01 14.66 26.84
C ASP A 50 16.06 15.72 26.42
N PRO A 51 16.82 16.30 27.36
CA PRO A 51 17.83 17.31 27.08
C PRO A 51 18.96 16.83 26.15
N ASP A 52 19.20 15.52 26.05
CA ASP A 52 20.24 14.95 25.18
C ASP A 52 19.78 14.85 23.72
N VAL A 53 18.47 14.95 23.48
CA VAL A 53 17.88 14.96 22.13
C VAL A 53 17.79 16.39 21.62
N LYS A 54 18.59 16.69 20.60
CA LYS A 54 18.55 17.97 19.89
C LYS A 54 18.51 17.79 18.38
N VAL A 55 17.72 18.63 17.71
CA VAL A 55 17.65 18.69 16.24
C VAL A 55 18.20 20.03 15.77
N GLU A 56 19.18 19.98 14.86
CA GLU A 56 19.86 21.17 14.33
C GLU A 56 19.39 21.52 12.91
N TYR A 57 18.96 22.76 12.73
CA TYR A 57 18.53 23.36 11.47
C TYR A 57 19.55 24.38 10.98
N MET A 58 19.77 24.42 9.67
CA MET A 58 20.65 25.39 9.01
C MET A 58 19.85 26.37 8.16
N VAL A 59 19.59 27.55 8.71
CA VAL A 59 18.79 28.60 8.07
C VAL A 59 19.69 29.57 7.30
N PRO A 60 19.47 29.84 6.00
CA PRO A 60 20.23 30.85 5.27
C PRO A 60 20.10 32.24 5.91
N LYS A 61 21.21 32.97 6.04
CA LYS A 61 21.20 34.35 6.54
C LYS A 61 20.41 35.25 5.58
N GLY A 62 19.55 36.10 6.14
CA GLY A 62 18.67 37.01 5.38
C GLY A 62 17.24 36.50 5.19
N LYS A 63 16.93 35.27 5.62
CA LYS A 63 15.55 34.80 5.75
C LYS A 63 14.96 35.25 7.09
N HIS A 64 13.66 35.52 7.11
CA HIS A 64 12.94 35.87 8.33
C HIS A 64 12.75 34.61 9.19
N ILE A 65 13.05 34.75 10.48
CA ILE A 65 12.94 33.70 11.49
C ILE A 65 11.93 34.23 12.52
N PRO A 66 10.74 33.63 12.64
CA PRO A 66 9.71 34.11 13.55
C PRO A 66 9.99 33.78 15.02
N VAL A 67 10.92 32.86 15.30
CA VAL A 67 11.25 32.37 16.65
C VAL A 67 12.46 33.09 17.28
N GLN A 68 12.44 33.27 18.60
CA GLN A 68 13.53 33.85 19.39
C GLN A 68 14.25 32.82 20.26
N GLU A 69 15.40 33.20 20.82
CA GLU A 69 16.17 32.32 21.68
C GLU A 69 15.46 32.10 23.02
N GLY A 70 15.27 30.83 23.38
CA GLY A 70 14.53 30.43 24.58
C GLY A 70 13.03 30.26 24.37
N ASP A 71 12.50 30.53 23.16
CA ASP A 71 11.10 30.25 22.85
C ASP A 71 10.84 28.74 22.88
N PHE A 72 9.65 28.37 23.36
CA PHE A 72 9.14 27.01 23.27
C PHE A 72 8.39 26.85 21.95
N VAL A 73 8.77 25.85 21.16
CA VAL A 73 8.15 25.50 19.87
C VAL A 73 7.58 24.11 19.94
N GLN A 74 6.41 23.94 19.36
CA GLN A 74 5.79 22.64 19.17
C GLN A 74 6.20 22.02 17.84
N LYS A 75 6.10 20.70 17.75
CA LYS A 75 6.30 19.93 16.54
C LYS A 75 5.36 20.44 15.44
N GLY A 76 5.93 20.83 14.31
CA GLY A 76 5.23 21.46 13.20
C GLY A 76 5.30 22.99 13.15
N ASP A 77 5.76 23.65 14.22
CA ASP A 77 5.90 25.11 14.24
C ASP A 77 6.97 25.60 13.26
N TYR A 78 6.74 26.80 12.71
CA TYR A 78 7.63 27.40 11.73
C TYR A 78 8.89 27.94 12.38
N ILE A 79 10.04 27.39 11.98
CA ILE A 79 11.38 27.90 12.32
C ILE A 79 11.85 28.92 11.28
N MET A 80 11.42 28.76 10.03
CA MET A 80 11.68 29.71 8.96
C MET A 80 10.41 29.91 8.14
N ASP A 81 10.09 31.15 7.82
CA ASP A 81 8.95 31.49 6.98
C ASP A 81 9.10 30.94 5.55
N GLY A 82 7.96 30.61 4.95
CA GLY A 82 7.86 30.10 3.59
C GLY A 82 6.73 29.10 3.46
N ASN A 83 6.66 28.43 2.31
CA ASN A 83 5.66 27.39 2.08
C ASN A 83 6.27 26.05 2.53
N PRO A 84 5.67 25.34 3.50
CA PRO A 84 6.23 24.09 3.97
C PRO A 84 6.28 23.06 2.84
N ALA A 85 7.33 22.25 2.82
CA ALA A 85 7.43 21.18 1.84
C ALA A 85 6.47 20.03 2.24
N PRO A 86 5.63 19.53 1.32
CA PRO A 86 4.71 18.43 1.61
C PRO A 86 5.38 17.16 2.20
N HIS A 87 6.62 16.88 1.79
CA HIS A 87 7.40 15.75 2.31
C HIS A 87 7.74 15.92 3.80
N ASP A 88 8.07 17.14 4.20
CA ASP A 88 8.50 17.44 5.57
C ASP A 88 7.27 17.44 6.50
N ILE A 89 6.12 17.91 6.00
CA ILE A 89 4.83 17.78 6.69
C ILE A 89 4.49 16.30 6.94
N LEU A 90 4.67 15.44 5.93
CA LEU A 90 4.37 14.02 6.06
C LEU A 90 5.24 13.34 7.13
N SER A 91 6.55 13.59 7.12
CA SER A 91 7.47 12.95 8.06
C SER A 91 7.30 13.47 9.49
N ILE A 92 6.93 14.74 9.65
CA ILE A 92 6.82 15.39 10.96
C ILE A 92 5.39 15.25 11.49
N MET A 93 4.40 15.83 10.82
CA MET A 93 3.03 15.93 11.32
C MET A 93 2.14 14.75 10.92
N GLY A 94 2.54 13.96 9.93
CA GLY A 94 1.84 12.76 9.50
C GLY A 94 0.84 12.98 8.36
N VAL A 95 0.07 11.93 8.06
CA VAL A 95 -0.82 11.86 6.88
C VAL A 95 -2.00 12.82 6.97
N GLU A 96 -2.61 12.95 8.16
CA GLU A 96 -3.80 13.80 8.36
C GLU A 96 -3.45 15.27 8.14
N ALA A 97 -2.41 15.76 8.82
CA ALA A 97 -1.92 17.13 8.65
C ALA A 97 -1.48 17.44 7.21
N LEU A 98 -0.87 16.47 6.52
CA LEU A 98 -0.57 16.63 5.10
C LEU A 98 -1.84 16.78 4.25
N ALA A 99 -2.85 15.94 4.50
CA ALA A 99 -4.09 15.97 3.73
C ALA A 99 -4.80 17.31 3.88
N ASP A 100 -4.93 17.80 5.12
CA ASP A 100 -5.52 19.11 5.41
C ASP A 100 -4.74 20.23 4.71
N TYR A 101 -3.41 20.24 4.84
CA TYR A 101 -2.54 21.20 4.17
C TYR A 101 -2.75 21.20 2.63
N MET A 102 -2.80 20.02 2.02
CA MET A 102 -2.98 19.90 0.57
C MET A 102 -4.36 20.36 0.12
N ILE A 103 -5.41 20.07 0.90
CA ILE A 103 -6.78 20.48 0.61
C ILE A 103 -6.89 22.00 0.67
N ASP A 104 -6.40 22.62 1.74
CA ASP A 104 -6.48 24.06 1.95
C ASP A 104 -5.69 24.84 0.89
N GLU A 105 -4.44 24.45 0.62
CA GLU A 105 -3.60 25.13 -0.37
C GLU A 105 -4.17 25.03 -1.79
N VAL A 106 -4.69 23.85 -2.18
CA VAL A 106 -5.32 23.70 -3.50
C VAL A 106 -6.63 24.49 -3.53
N GLN A 107 -7.42 24.47 -2.46
CA GLN A 107 -8.67 25.21 -2.41
C GLN A 107 -8.49 26.70 -2.48
N ASP A 108 -7.50 27.24 -1.80
CA ASP A 108 -7.26 28.68 -1.80
C ASP A 108 -6.95 29.20 -3.20
N VAL A 109 -6.25 28.40 -4.03
CA VAL A 109 -6.05 28.74 -5.43
C VAL A 109 -7.35 28.72 -6.23
N TYR A 110 -8.20 27.71 -6.06
CA TYR A 110 -9.49 27.63 -6.77
C TYR A 110 -10.49 28.70 -6.32
N ARG A 111 -10.54 28.97 -5.01
CA ARG A 111 -11.33 30.04 -4.40
C ARG A 111 -10.91 31.40 -4.92
N LEU A 112 -9.60 31.66 -5.02
CA LEU A 112 -9.06 32.89 -5.60
C LEU A 112 -9.50 33.09 -7.06
N GLN A 113 -9.67 31.99 -7.81
CA GLN A 113 -10.17 32.00 -9.19
C GLN A 113 -11.71 31.98 -9.28
N GLY A 114 -12.42 31.98 -8.15
CA GLY A 114 -13.89 31.95 -8.08
C GLY A 114 -14.51 30.60 -8.45
N VAL A 115 -13.71 29.53 -8.56
CA VAL A 115 -14.17 28.18 -8.89
C VAL A 115 -14.49 27.43 -7.60
N LYS A 116 -15.72 26.92 -7.49
CA LYS A 116 -16.14 26.09 -6.35
C LYS A 116 -15.93 24.62 -6.69
N ILE A 117 -15.03 23.95 -5.96
CA ILE A 117 -14.83 22.50 -5.99
C ILE A 117 -15.07 21.94 -4.59
N ASN A 118 -15.59 20.72 -4.49
CA ASN A 118 -15.77 20.04 -3.21
C ASN A 118 -14.48 19.32 -2.79
N ASP A 119 -14.14 19.41 -1.51
CA ASP A 119 -12.89 18.90 -0.95
C ASP A 119 -12.70 17.39 -1.17
N LYS A 120 -13.80 16.62 -1.27
CA LYS A 120 -13.79 15.19 -1.60
C LYS A 120 -12.99 14.86 -2.86
N HIS A 121 -13.00 15.76 -3.86
CA HIS A 121 -12.23 15.52 -5.09
C HIS A 121 -10.73 15.61 -4.84
N ILE A 122 -10.31 16.56 -3.99
CA ILE A 122 -8.91 16.77 -3.64
C ILE A 122 -8.45 15.64 -2.71
N GLU A 123 -9.26 15.27 -1.71
CA GLU A 123 -9.01 14.12 -0.84
C GLU A 123 -8.76 12.82 -1.62
N VAL A 124 -9.58 12.54 -2.64
CA VAL A 124 -9.41 11.34 -3.48
C VAL A 124 -8.06 11.37 -4.22
N ILE A 125 -7.61 12.55 -4.67
CA ILE A 125 -6.31 12.70 -5.32
C ILE A 125 -5.17 12.56 -4.31
N VAL A 126 -5.25 13.19 -3.15
CA VAL A 126 -4.24 13.10 -2.08
C VAL A 126 -4.10 11.65 -1.60
N ARG A 127 -5.22 10.93 -1.44
CA ARG A 127 -5.22 9.49 -1.14
C ARG A 127 -4.44 8.69 -2.20
N GLN A 128 -4.56 9.06 -3.47
CA GLN A 128 -3.84 8.40 -4.55
C GLN A 128 -2.33 8.70 -4.51
N MET A 129 -1.94 9.89 -4.05
CA MET A 129 -0.54 10.30 -3.87
C MET A 129 0.15 9.58 -2.70
N LEU A 130 -0.62 9.15 -1.70
CA LEU A 130 -0.16 8.44 -0.50
C LEU A 130 -0.38 6.91 -0.54
N GLN A 131 -0.67 6.36 -1.72
CA GLN A 131 -0.97 4.93 -1.85
C GLN A 131 0.24 4.02 -1.53
N LYS A 132 1.45 4.52 -1.74
CA LYS A 132 2.70 3.76 -1.62
C LYS A 132 3.32 3.93 -0.24
N TRP A 133 3.94 2.85 0.22
CA TRP A 133 4.65 2.74 1.48
C TRP A 133 6.08 2.28 1.18
N GLU A 134 7.05 2.88 1.86
CA GLU A 134 8.44 2.45 1.83
C GLU A 134 8.74 1.59 3.05
N VAL A 135 9.33 0.42 2.81
CA VAL A 135 9.66 -0.54 3.87
C VAL A 135 10.96 -0.13 4.56
N GLN A 136 10.91 0.13 5.87
CA GLN A 136 12.08 0.46 6.68
C GLN A 136 12.78 -0.76 7.27
N ASP A 137 12.02 -1.71 7.82
CA ASP A 137 12.49 -3.03 8.27
C ASP A 137 11.63 -4.11 7.62
N SER A 138 12.28 -5.07 6.96
CA SER A 138 11.64 -6.23 6.34
C SER A 138 11.02 -7.19 7.37
N GLY A 139 11.50 -7.17 8.62
CA GLY A 139 11.06 -8.11 9.65
C GLY A 139 11.31 -9.56 9.20
N GLN A 140 10.27 -10.40 9.25
CA GLN A 140 10.27 -11.76 8.69
C GLN A 140 9.23 -11.90 7.55
N THR A 141 8.98 -10.81 6.83
CA THR A 141 8.14 -10.81 5.62
C THR A 141 8.96 -11.13 4.37
N THR A 142 8.31 -11.22 3.22
CA THR A 142 8.97 -11.33 1.91
C THR A 142 9.43 -9.97 1.34
N LEU A 143 9.15 -8.87 2.03
CA LEU A 143 9.41 -7.52 1.57
C LEU A 143 10.88 -7.15 1.76
N LEU A 144 11.42 -6.30 0.88
CA LEU A 144 12.79 -5.80 0.99
C LEU A 144 12.83 -4.38 1.58
N LYS A 145 13.85 -4.08 2.36
CA LYS A 145 14.10 -2.72 2.85
C LYS A 145 14.32 -1.76 1.68
N GLY A 146 13.63 -0.62 1.71
CA GLY A 146 13.60 0.38 0.64
C GLY A 146 12.69 0.01 -0.53
N GLU A 147 11.97 -1.12 -0.46
CA GLU A 147 10.97 -1.47 -1.46
C GLU A 147 9.73 -0.57 -1.31
N HIS A 148 9.17 -0.14 -2.44
CA HIS A 148 7.94 0.64 -2.47
C HIS A 148 6.77 -0.27 -2.83
N VAL A 149 5.91 -0.53 -1.85
CA VAL A 149 4.73 -1.39 -2.02
C VAL A 149 3.44 -0.60 -1.83
N ASP A 150 2.34 -1.10 -2.38
CA ASP A 150 1.04 -0.52 -2.05
C ASP A 150 0.67 -0.87 -0.61
N LYS A 151 -0.05 0.04 0.08
CA LYS A 151 -0.53 -0.20 1.45
C LYS A 151 -1.23 -1.57 1.61
N ALA A 152 -2.10 -1.92 0.67
CA ALA A 152 -2.81 -3.20 0.71
C ALA A 152 -1.89 -4.43 0.59
N GLU A 153 -0.78 -4.34 -0.14
CA GLU A 153 0.21 -5.42 -0.25
C GLU A 153 1.09 -5.50 0.99
N PHE A 154 1.45 -4.35 1.55
CA PHE A 154 2.16 -4.25 2.82
C PHE A 154 1.36 -4.90 3.96
N ASP A 155 0.08 -4.55 4.07
CA ASP A 155 -0.84 -5.10 5.06
C ASP A 155 -1.00 -6.63 4.89
N GLU A 156 -1.21 -7.11 3.66
CA GLU A 156 -1.32 -8.56 3.37
C GLU A 156 -0.03 -9.32 3.69
N ALA A 157 1.14 -8.76 3.38
CA ALA A 157 2.43 -9.37 3.69
C ALA A 157 2.67 -9.48 5.20
N ASN A 158 2.26 -8.45 5.94
CA ASN A 158 2.34 -8.43 7.40
C ASN A 158 1.36 -9.43 8.04
N GLU A 159 0.11 -9.49 7.59
CA GLU A 159 -0.86 -10.48 8.05
C GLU A 159 -0.34 -11.91 7.86
N LYS A 160 0.28 -12.21 6.70
CA LYS A 160 0.90 -13.52 6.44
C LYS A 160 2.08 -13.83 7.36
N ALA A 161 2.91 -12.84 7.69
CA ALA A 161 4.03 -13.04 8.60
C ALA A 161 3.54 -13.28 10.04
N ILE A 162 2.55 -12.51 10.50
CA ILE A 162 1.93 -12.67 11.81
C ILE A 162 1.26 -14.04 11.94
N ALA A 163 0.55 -14.50 10.91
CA ALA A 163 -0.08 -15.83 10.88
C ALA A 163 0.94 -16.98 10.99
N LYS A 164 2.20 -16.75 10.56
CA LYS A 164 3.31 -17.69 10.71
C LYS A 164 4.07 -17.52 12.04
N GLY A 165 3.63 -16.63 12.92
CA GLY A 165 4.29 -16.31 14.20
C GLY A 165 5.57 -15.47 14.05
N GLY A 166 5.77 -14.83 12.89
CA GLY A 166 6.95 -14.02 12.61
C GLY A 166 6.79 -12.54 12.97
N ARG A 167 7.90 -11.80 12.92
CA ARG A 167 7.90 -10.34 13.10
C ARG A 167 7.35 -9.63 11.84
N PRO A 168 6.38 -8.70 11.97
CA PRO A 168 5.91 -7.92 10.83
C PRO A 168 6.98 -6.95 10.33
N ALA A 169 6.86 -6.52 9.08
CA ALA A 169 7.65 -5.43 8.52
C ALA A 169 7.19 -4.08 9.06
N THR A 170 8.11 -3.13 9.19
CA THR A 170 7.81 -1.73 9.47
C THR A 170 8.05 -0.89 8.23
N GLY A 171 7.23 0.13 8.04
CA GLY A 171 7.30 1.01 6.88
C GLY A 171 6.53 2.29 7.13
N GLU A 172 6.81 3.28 6.29
CA GLU A 172 6.20 4.60 6.37
C GLU A 172 5.55 4.96 5.03
N PRO A 173 4.45 5.74 5.04
CA PRO A 173 3.85 6.24 3.83
C PRO A 173 4.83 7.17 3.10
N ILE A 174 4.87 7.06 1.77
CA ILE A 174 5.66 7.96 0.93
C ILE A 174 4.76 8.83 0.07
N LEU A 175 5.08 10.12 0.01
CA LEU A 175 4.38 11.05 -0.85
C LEU A 175 4.95 11.00 -2.26
N LEU A 176 4.11 10.61 -3.23
CA LEU A 176 4.46 10.63 -4.64
C LEU A 176 3.60 11.64 -5.39
N GLY A 177 4.23 12.45 -6.25
CA GLY A 177 3.51 13.30 -7.19
C GLY A 177 2.59 12.48 -8.10
N ILE A 178 1.47 13.04 -8.53
CA ILE A 178 0.44 12.33 -9.32
C ILE A 178 1.01 11.67 -10.58
N THR A 179 1.97 12.31 -11.27
CA THR A 179 2.66 11.70 -12.40
C THR A 179 3.40 10.44 -11.94
N LYS A 180 4.27 10.53 -10.92
CA LYS A 180 5.03 9.38 -10.42
C LYS A 180 4.15 8.27 -9.85
N ALA A 181 3.09 8.63 -9.11
CA ALA A 181 2.12 7.68 -8.58
C ALA A 181 1.37 6.94 -9.70
N SER A 182 0.99 7.64 -10.78
CA SER A 182 0.30 7.03 -11.93
C SER A 182 1.19 6.12 -12.78
N LEU A 183 2.51 6.36 -12.78
CA LEU A 183 3.48 5.52 -13.48
C LEU A 183 3.64 4.15 -12.79
N GLN A 184 3.46 4.07 -11.49
CA GLN A 184 3.64 2.84 -10.71
C GLN A 184 2.36 2.00 -10.60
N THR A 185 1.62 1.89 -11.72
CA THR A 185 0.44 1.02 -11.81
C THR A 185 0.84 -0.45 -11.94
N ARG A 186 0.02 -1.35 -11.41
CA ARG A 186 0.24 -2.82 -11.47
C ARG A 186 -0.03 -3.38 -12.87
N SER A 187 -0.97 -2.78 -13.60
CA SER A 187 -1.32 -3.24 -14.94
C SER A 187 -0.29 -2.74 -15.94
N PHE A 188 0.48 -3.66 -16.54
CA PHE A 188 1.42 -3.30 -17.60
C PHE A 188 0.67 -2.81 -18.85
N ILE A 189 -0.56 -3.27 -19.09
CA ILE A 189 -1.42 -2.79 -20.18
C ILE A 189 -1.77 -1.31 -19.96
N SER A 190 -2.19 -0.97 -18.73
CA SER A 190 -2.45 0.43 -18.37
C SER A 190 -1.17 1.27 -18.29
N ALA A 191 -0.03 0.70 -17.91
CA ALA A 191 1.25 1.41 -17.88
C ALA A 191 1.70 1.77 -19.30
N ALA A 192 1.60 0.82 -20.23
CA ALA A 192 2.00 0.99 -21.62
C ALA A 192 1.22 2.12 -22.33
N SER A 193 0.01 2.47 -21.88
CA SER A 193 -0.77 3.54 -22.51
C SER A 193 -0.31 4.96 -22.13
N PHE A 194 0.46 5.13 -21.05
CA PHE A 194 0.96 6.45 -20.59
C PHE A 194 2.49 6.54 -20.55
N GLN A 195 3.19 5.41 -20.69
CA GLN A 195 4.63 5.30 -20.62
C GLN A 195 5.23 4.86 -21.95
N GLU A 196 6.56 4.79 -22.00
CA GLU A 196 7.28 4.23 -23.12
C GLU A 196 6.90 2.76 -23.34
N THR A 197 6.04 2.51 -24.33
CA THR A 197 5.43 1.21 -24.64
C THR A 197 6.47 0.10 -24.79
N THR A 198 7.55 0.35 -25.53
CA THR A 198 8.62 -0.60 -25.80
C THR A 198 9.26 -1.11 -24.50
N ARG A 199 9.59 -0.20 -23.58
CA ARG A 199 10.21 -0.55 -22.31
C ARG A 199 9.27 -1.38 -21.44
N ILE A 200 8.02 -0.96 -21.30
CA ILE A 200 7.03 -1.62 -20.44
C ILE A 200 6.70 -3.03 -20.94
N LEU A 201 6.47 -3.20 -22.24
CA LEU A 201 6.15 -4.51 -22.80
C LEU A 201 7.35 -5.47 -22.75
N THR A 202 8.57 -4.95 -22.94
CA THR A 202 9.79 -5.76 -22.81
C THR A 202 9.98 -6.24 -21.38
N GLU A 203 9.84 -5.36 -20.39
CA GLU A 203 9.96 -5.73 -18.96
C GLU A 203 8.87 -6.74 -18.54
N ALA A 204 7.64 -6.54 -19.00
CA ALA A 204 6.53 -7.47 -18.73
C ALA A 204 6.76 -8.84 -19.40
N ALA A 205 7.27 -8.86 -20.64
CA ALA A 205 7.58 -10.10 -21.36
C ALA A 205 8.70 -10.89 -20.69
N ILE A 206 9.77 -10.21 -20.24
CA ILE A 206 10.90 -10.83 -19.53
C ILE A 206 10.44 -11.45 -18.19
N ARG A 207 9.56 -10.76 -17.46
CA ARG A 207 9.03 -11.26 -16.18
C ARG A 207 7.92 -12.31 -16.32
N GLY A 208 7.37 -12.50 -17.52
CA GLY A 208 6.18 -13.32 -17.71
C GLY A 208 4.95 -12.76 -16.97
N SER A 209 4.84 -11.44 -16.86
CA SER A 209 3.80 -10.77 -16.08
C SER A 209 2.39 -11.07 -16.62
N ILE A 210 1.44 -11.33 -15.72
CA ILE A 210 0.03 -11.56 -16.05
C ILE A 210 -0.79 -10.36 -15.57
N ASP A 211 -1.58 -9.78 -16.46
CA ASP A 211 -2.50 -8.69 -16.13
C ASP A 211 -3.86 -9.24 -15.68
N HIS A 212 -4.30 -8.86 -14.48
CA HIS A 212 -5.53 -9.35 -13.88
C HIS A 212 -6.78 -8.52 -14.22
N LEU A 213 -6.66 -7.46 -15.02
CA LEU A 213 -7.79 -6.66 -15.50
C LEU A 213 -8.71 -6.14 -14.37
N ARG A 214 -8.14 -5.63 -13.28
CA ARG A 214 -8.84 -5.04 -12.13
C ARG A 214 -9.12 -3.54 -12.29
N GLY A 215 -8.38 -2.85 -13.16
CA GLY A 215 -8.46 -1.41 -13.40
C GLY A 215 -9.43 -1.01 -14.50
N LEU A 216 -9.70 0.29 -14.59
CA LEU A 216 -10.57 0.85 -15.63
C LEU A 216 -9.91 0.82 -17.02
N LYS A 217 -8.68 1.33 -17.11
CA LYS A 217 -7.96 1.56 -18.38
C LYS A 217 -7.70 0.27 -19.15
N GLU A 218 -7.18 -0.74 -18.47
CA GLU A 218 -6.92 -2.06 -19.05
C GLU A 218 -8.20 -2.74 -19.59
N ASN A 219 -9.33 -2.65 -18.87
CA ASN A 219 -10.59 -3.22 -19.36
C ASN A 219 -11.12 -2.48 -20.58
N VAL A 220 -10.99 -1.14 -20.61
CA VAL A 220 -11.35 -0.35 -21.80
C VAL A 220 -10.51 -0.73 -23.01
N ILE A 221 -9.18 -0.87 -22.84
CA ILE A 221 -8.25 -1.22 -23.92
C ILE A 221 -8.58 -2.62 -24.49
N VAL A 222 -8.91 -3.58 -23.63
CA VAL A 222 -9.23 -4.96 -24.02
C VAL A 222 -10.68 -5.10 -24.54
N GLY A 223 -11.54 -4.10 -24.34
CA GLY A 223 -12.95 -4.13 -24.75
C GLY A 223 -13.86 -4.94 -23.82
N ARG A 224 -13.47 -5.12 -22.55
CA ARG A 224 -14.30 -5.73 -21.50
C ARG A 224 -15.10 -4.67 -20.74
N LEU A 225 -16.16 -5.10 -20.06
CA LEU A 225 -16.92 -4.23 -19.15
C LEU A 225 -16.00 -3.69 -18.07
N ILE A 226 -16.03 -2.37 -17.85
CA ILE A 226 -15.26 -1.72 -16.81
C ILE A 226 -15.73 -2.14 -15.41
N PRO A 227 -14.83 -2.26 -14.42
CA PRO A 227 -15.16 -2.67 -13.05
C PRO A 227 -15.82 -1.55 -12.21
N ALA A 228 -16.51 -0.60 -12.86
CA ALA A 228 -17.23 0.50 -12.22
C ALA A 228 -18.63 0.65 -12.81
N GLY A 229 -19.52 1.34 -12.07
CA GLY A 229 -20.92 1.53 -12.47
C GLY A 229 -21.65 0.19 -12.66
N THR A 230 -22.35 0.05 -13.79
CA THR A 230 -23.11 -1.17 -14.14
C THR A 230 -22.20 -2.39 -14.34
N GLY A 231 -20.99 -2.20 -14.86
CA GLY A 231 -20.02 -3.28 -15.02
C GLY A 231 -19.53 -3.84 -13.69
N GLY A 232 -19.28 -2.95 -12.71
CA GLY A 232 -18.95 -3.34 -11.34
C GLY A 232 -20.08 -4.09 -10.63
N ALA A 233 -21.33 -3.63 -10.79
CA ALA A 233 -22.50 -4.35 -10.26
C ALA A 233 -22.63 -5.76 -10.87
N THR A 234 -22.46 -5.88 -12.19
CA THR A 234 -22.52 -7.16 -12.90
C THR A 234 -21.41 -8.11 -12.44
N GLN A 235 -20.18 -7.61 -12.28
CA GLN A 235 -19.07 -8.40 -11.74
C GLN A 235 -19.35 -8.86 -10.32
N LYS A 236 -19.89 -7.99 -9.45
CA LYS A 236 -20.23 -8.34 -8.07
C LYS A 236 -21.28 -9.45 -8.02
N VAL A 237 -22.33 -9.35 -8.85
CA VAL A 237 -23.37 -10.40 -8.96
C VAL A 237 -22.76 -11.71 -9.45
N ARG A 238 -21.93 -11.67 -10.52
CA ARG A 238 -21.25 -12.87 -11.02
C ARG A 238 -20.34 -13.52 -9.99
N ARG A 239 -19.62 -12.72 -9.20
CA ARG A 239 -18.76 -13.23 -8.12
C ARG A 239 -19.57 -13.91 -7.04
N ILE A 240 -20.67 -13.29 -6.58
CA ILE A 240 -21.55 -13.88 -5.57
C ILE A 240 -22.21 -15.18 -6.09
N ALA A 241 -22.63 -15.20 -7.35
CA ALA A 241 -23.16 -16.41 -7.98
C ALA A 241 -22.11 -17.53 -7.98
N ALA A 242 -20.89 -17.23 -8.47
CA ALA A 242 -19.79 -18.20 -8.51
C ALA A 242 -19.41 -18.73 -7.11
N GLU A 243 -19.36 -17.87 -6.09
CA GLU A 243 -19.09 -18.26 -4.71
C GLU A 243 -20.18 -19.20 -4.15
N ARG A 244 -21.45 -18.94 -4.47
CA ARG A 244 -22.58 -19.80 -4.07
C ARG A 244 -22.53 -21.14 -4.79
N ASP A 245 -22.30 -21.14 -6.10
CA ASP A 245 -22.19 -22.36 -6.90
C ASP A 245 -21.04 -23.25 -6.37
N LEU A 246 -19.89 -22.64 -6.02
CA LEU A 246 -18.76 -23.34 -5.42
C LEU A 246 -19.10 -23.98 -4.06
N LYS A 247 -19.92 -23.30 -3.25
CA LYS A 247 -20.36 -23.83 -1.96
C LYS A 247 -21.25 -25.06 -2.14
N VAL A 248 -22.21 -24.99 -3.06
CA VAL A 248 -23.10 -26.12 -3.39
C VAL A 248 -22.31 -27.31 -3.93
N ILE A 249 -21.34 -27.06 -4.83
CA ILE A 249 -20.48 -28.12 -5.35
C ILE A 249 -19.65 -28.76 -4.25
N ARG A 250 -19.07 -27.98 -3.32
CA ARG A 250 -18.33 -28.52 -2.17
C ARG A 250 -19.20 -29.36 -1.24
N GLU A 251 -20.43 -28.90 -0.96
CA GLU A 251 -21.37 -29.65 -0.13
C GLU A 251 -21.74 -30.98 -0.79
N ALA A 252 -22.04 -30.97 -2.09
CA ALA A 252 -22.31 -32.18 -2.86
C ALA A 252 -21.10 -33.14 -2.93
N GLN A 253 -19.88 -32.60 -3.06
CA GLN A 253 -18.64 -33.40 -3.02
C GLN A 253 -18.41 -34.03 -1.65
N ALA A 254 -18.62 -33.28 -0.56
CA ALA A 254 -18.47 -33.80 0.80
C ALA A 254 -19.52 -34.89 1.12
N GLU A 255 -20.76 -34.74 0.66
CA GLU A 255 -21.79 -35.77 0.78
C GLU A 255 -21.45 -37.03 -0.02
N ALA A 256 -20.93 -36.87 -1.25
CA ALA A 256 -20.49 -37.99 -2.07
C ALA A 256 -19.28 -38.73 -1.47
N GLU A 257 -18.31 -38.00 -0.90
CA GLU A 257 -17.17 -38.57 -0.19
C GLU A 257 -17.59 -39.30 1.09
N ALA A 258 -18.53 -38.75 1.86
CA ALA A 258 -19.08 -39.40 3.05
C ALA A 258 -19.85 -40.70 2.70
N ALA A 259 -20.64 -40.68 1.63
CA ALA A 259 -21.34 -41.86 1.14
C ALA A 259 -20.36 -42.94 0.62
N ALA A 260 -19.29 -42.54 -0.07
CA ALA A 260 -18.25 -43.46 -0.52
C ALA A 260 -17.44 -44.07 0.63
N ALA A 261 -17.15 -43.29 1.69
CA ALA A 261 -16.47 -43.78 2.89
C ALA A 261 -17.32 -44.80 3.66
N LEU A 262 -18.65 -44.62 3.70
CA LEU A 262 -19.57 -45.58 4.31
C LEU A 262 -19.73 -46.88 3.50
N ALA A 263 -19.50 -46.81 2.18
CA ALA A 263 -19.62 -47.93 1.25
C ALA A 263 -18.30 -48.72 1.04
N ALA A 264 -17.18 -48.26 1.61
CA ALA A 264 -15.93 -48.99 1.57
C ALA A 264 -16.04 -50.24 2.47
N PRO A 265 -15.82 -51.46 1.96
CA PRO A 265 -15.90 -52.66 2.78
C PRO A 265 -14.77 -52.64 3.81
N MET A 266 -15.09 -52.80 5.09
CA MET A 266 -14.12 -53.10 6.13
C MET A 266 -13.44 -54.41 5.75
N ALA A 267 -12.12 -54.36 5.48
CA ALA A 267 -11.34 -55.57 5.34
C ALA A 267 -11.43 -56.34 6.67
N ASP A 268 -12.03 -57.52 6.60
CA ASP A 268 -12.23 -58.45 7.71
C ASP A 268 -10.86 -58.94 8.21
N GLU A 269 -10.41 -58.43 9.34
CA GLU A 269 -9.35 -59.05 10.14
C GLU A 269 -9.96 -60.27 10.85
N GLY A 270 -9.79 -61.46 10.26
CA GLY A 270 -10.31 -62.68 10.88
C GLY A 270 -10.07 -63.96 10.10
N VAL A 271 -8.82 -64.31 9.80
CA VAL A 271 -8.48 -65.69 9.39
C VAL A 271 -7.55 -66.31 10.44
N GLU A 272 -8.15 -67.02 11.41
CA GLU A 272 -7.44 -68.06 12.17
C GLU A 272 -7.57 -69.42 11.43
N PRO A 273 -6.54 -70.28 11.47
CA PRO A 273 -6.51 -71.53 10.74
C PRO A 273 -7.15 -72.66 11.57
N THR A 274 -8.01 -73.48 10.95
CA THR A 274 -8.43 -74.76 11.54
C THR A 274 -8.02 -75.91 10.63
N ASP A 275 -7.06 -76.69 11.12
CA ASP A 275 -6.65 -77.97 10.56
C ASP A 275 -7.66 -79.10 10.92
N ILE A 276 -7.61 -80.15 10.09
CA ILE A 276 -7.93 -81.58 10.31
C ILE A 276 -9.31 -82.11 9.83
N ASP A 277 -9.26 -82.66 8.60
CA ASP A 277 -9.78 -83.94 8.08
C ASP A 277 -10.94 -84.70 8.78
N ALA A 278 -11.98 -85.03 7.99
CA ALA A 278 -12.38 -86.41 7.65
C ALA A 278 -13.76 -86.43 6.96
N ASP A 279 -13.80 -86.80 5.67
CA ASP A 279 -14.76 -87.79 5.15
C ASP A 279 -14.44 -88.12 3.69
N LEU A 280 -13.64 -89.18 3.53
CA LEU A 280 -13.44 -89.93 2.30
C LEU A 280 -14.71 -90.75 2.03
N VAL A 281 -15.37 -90.50 0.90
CA VAL A 281 -16.35 -91.44 0.33
C VAL A 281 -15.76 -91.98 -0.97
N GLU A 282 -15.43 -93.26 -0.92
CA GLU A 282 -14.98 -94.11 -2.04
C GLU A 282 -16.06 -94.20 -3.13
N THR A 283 -15.68 -93.97 -4.38
CA THR A 283 -16.45 -94.43 -5.55
C THR A 283 -15.75 -95.63 -6.18
N PRO A 284 -16.45 -96.77 -6.37
CA PRO A 284 -15.83 -97.98 -6.90
C PRO A 284 -15.69 -97.90 -8.43
N GLU A 285 -14.55 -98.38 -8.91
CA GLU A 285 -14.22 -98.59 -10.33
C GLU A 285 -15.06 -99.68 -11.03
N SER A 286 -14.94 -99.67 -12.36
CA SER A 286 -15.14 -100.77 -13.32
C SER A 286 -16.57 -100.83 -13.90
N ARG A 287 -16.83 -100.93 -15.21
CA ARG A 287 -16.12 -101.44 -16.42
C ARG A 287 -16.95 -100.97 -17.65
N ASP A 288 -16.50 -100.86 -18.89
CA ASP A 288 -15.58 -101.62 -19.76
C ASP A 288 -14.96 -100.67 -20.81
#